data_AF-A0A7C8IB85-F1
#
_entry.id   AF-A0A7C8IB85-F1
#
_cell.length_a   1.000
_cell.length_b   1.000
_cell.length_c   1.000
_cell.angle_alpha   90.00
_cell.angle_beta   90.00
_cell.angle_gamma   90.00
#
_symmetry.space_group_name_H-M   'P 1'
#
loop_
_entity.id
_entity.type
_entity.pdbx_description
1 polymer ?
#
loop_
_entity_poly.entity_id
_entity_poly.type
_entity_poly.pdbx_seq_one_letter_code
_entity_poly.pdbx_strand_id
1 'polypeptide(L)'
;MFGKKKPTTGEPLTQEQFNAFLRQNTRQRTRGLLGVAISGALTPVLPYMVLPTGIAGATVVNAAKTKALLEELEKRGYRIRKRDLVSGTVVGGAEKLSLTFLLLGHDDLLLVGDTYGTPGGLTEAHAEILHVPGIEEANAAAQAPIEAVQHDQGILTSEERLDFAPLGGEEYAGWHAGAGNVAADVILAGGAAAAVEYVVNTGTQLGEQEYKERQWPVQAQGPPVYQNQGAPQWQGQQQWPAQGQWQGQQQQQQWPVQQHWPEQQQWPAQQQWPAQQQWPAQGQGQWQGQGSQGSWQ
;
A
#
# COMPACT_ATOMS: atom_id res chain seq x y z
N MET A 1 8.27 -0.39 -18.03
CA MET A 1 7.04 0.38 -18.39
C MET A 1 6.28 -0.39 -19.45
N PHE A 2 5.27 -1.17 -19.08
CA PHE A 2 4.46 -1.94 -20.04
C PHE A 2 3.31 -1.08 -20.59
N GLY A 3 3.13 -1.12 -21.91
CA GLY A 3 2.09 -0.42 -22.64
C GLY A 3 0.71 -0.95 -22.31
N LYS A 4 0.09 -0.45 -21.24
CA LYS A 4 -1.37 -0.45 -21.13
C LYS A 4 -1.87 0.41 -22.30
N LYS A 5 -2.43 -0.20 -23.35
CA LYS A 5 -3.20 0.53 -24.37
C LYS A 5 -4.18 1.38 -23.59
N LYS A 6 -3.98 2.71 -23.57
CA LYS A 6 -5.03 3.63 -23.14
C LYS A 6 -6.26 3.21 -23.92
N PRO A 7 -7.44 3.04 -23.28
CA PRO A 7 -8.66 2.73 -24.01
C PRO A 7 -8.74 3.72 -25.18
N THR A 8 -8.61 3.20 -26.40
CA THR A 8 -8.68 4.01 -27.60
C THR A 8 -10.11 4.53 -27.68
N THR A 9 -10.25 5.81 -28.02
CA THR A 9 -11.47 6.64 -27.90
C THR A 9 -12.73 6.11 -28.61
N GLY A 10 -12.66 4.96 -29.29
CA GLY A 10 -13.76 4.39 -30.07
C GLY A 10 -14.54 3.25 -29.41
N GLU A 11 -13.99 2.50 -28.45
CA GLU A 11 -14.72 1.38 -27.83
C GLU A 11 -15.40 1.84 -26.51
N PRO A 12 -16.71 1.62 -26.34
CA PRO A 12 -17.39 1.94 -25.09
C PRO A 12 -16.86 1.05 -23.97
N LEU A 13 -16.35 1.65 -22.89
CA LEU A 13 -15.99 0.94 -21.68
C LEU A 13 -17.25 0.34 -21.04
N THR A 14 -17.13 -0.82 -20.42
CA THR A 14 -18.18 -1.30 -19.52
C THR A 14 -18.17 -0.46 -18.23
N GLN A 15 -19.31 -0.38 -17.55
CA GLN A 15 -19.40 0.28 -16.24
C GLN A 15 -18.43 -0.35 -15.23
N GLU A 16 -18.15 -1.65 -15.34
CA GLU A 16 -17.19 -2.35 -14.49
C GLU A 16 -15.74 -1.92 -14.79
N GLN A 17 -15.36 -1.82 -16.06
CA GLN A 17 -14.04 -1.32 -16.46
C GLN A 17 -13.83 0.13 -16.00
N PHE A 18 -14.84 0.99 -16.15
CA PHE A 18 -14.79 2.35 -15.62
C PHE A 18 -14.57 2.37 -14.11
N ASN A 19 -15.32 1.57 -13.35
CA ASN A 19 -15.19 1.51 -11.91
C ASN A 19 -13.82 0.97 -11.47
N ALA A 20 -13.28 -0.05 -12.17
CA ALA A 20 -11.95 -0.58 -11.92
C ALA A 20 -10.87 0.48 -12.20
N PHE A 21 -11.03 1.24 -13.29
CA PHE A 21 -10.14 2.34 -13.64
C PHE A 21 -10.17 3.46 -12.59
N LEU A 22 -11.37 3.84 -12.13
CA LEU A 22 -11.57 4.80 -11.06
C LEU A 22 -10.85 4.37 -9.77
N ARG A 23 -11.08 3.12 -9.31
CA ARG A 23 -10.41 2.57 -8.12
C ARG A 23 -8.90 2.65 -8.23
N GLN A 24 -8.34 2.21 -9.37
CA GLN A 24 -6.90 2.22 -9.59
C GLN A 24 -6.34 3.65 -9.60
N ASN A 25 -7.03 4.60 -10.23
CA ASN A 25 -6.61 6.00 -10.23
C ASN A 25 -6.68 6.61 -8.82
N THR A 26 -7.76 6.37 -8.07
CA THR A 26 -7.87 6.84 -6.68
C THR A 26 -6.78 6.25 -5.80
N ARG A 27 -6.50 4.96 -5.91
CA ARG A 27 -5.39 4.31 -5.20
C ARG A 27 -4.03 4.94 -5.51
N GLN A 28 -3.70 5.10 -6.79
CA GLN A 28 -2.43 5.73 -7.22
C GLN A 28 -2.33 7.18 -6.72
N ARG A 29 -3.43 7.94 -6.77
CA ARG A 29 -3.47 9.31 -6.28
C ARG A 29 -3.28 9.39 -4.77
N THR A 30 -4.02 8.58 -4.00
CA THR A 30 -3.91 8.55 -2.53
C THR A 30 -2.50 8.16 -2.12
N ARG A 31 -1.95 7.12 -2.74
CA ARG A 31 -0.58 6.67 -2.51
C ARG A 31 0.45 7.77 -2.82
N GLY A 32 0.31 8.44 -3.97
CA GLY A 32 1.19 9.55 -4.34
C GLY A 32 1.08 10.73 -3.38
N LEU A 33 -0.14 11.10 -2.95
CA LEU A 33 -0.36 12.19 -2.00
C LEU A 33 0.26 11.89 -0.63
N LEU A 34 0.06 10.66 -0.13
CA LEU A 34 0.69 10.23 1.12
C LEU A 34 2.20 10.16 0.99
N GLY A 35 2.73 9.73 -0.16
CA GLY A 35 4.17 9.77 -0.42
C GLY A 35 4.74 11.18 -0.38
N VAL A 36 4.08 12.15 -1.01
CA VAL A 36 4.49 13.56 -0.94
C VAL A 36 4.40 14.07 0.50
N ALA A 37 3.31 13.77 1.21
CA ALA A 37 3.10 14.25 2.56
C ALA A 37 4.13 13.67 3.54
N ILE A 38 4.33 12.36 3.54
CA ILE A 38 5.26 11.67 4.44
C ILE A 38 6.70 12.02 4.07
N SER A 39 7.15 11.73 2.84
CA SER A 39 8.54 11.99 2.46
C SER A 39 8.88 13.48 2.50
N GLY A 40 7.91 14.36 2.19
CA GLY A 40 8.07 15.80 2.31
C GLY A 40 8.20 16.25 3.77
N ALA A 41 7.45 15.64 4.69
CA ALA A 41 7.59 15.89 6.13
C ALA A 41 8.92 15.37 6.69
N LEU A 42 9.47 14.30 6.11
CA LEU A 42 10.76 13.72 6.53
C LEU A 42 11.96 14.45 5.93
N THR A 43 11.76 15.14 4.80
CA THR A 43 12.83 15.82 4.06
C THR A 43 13.70 16.74 4.93
N PRO A 44 13.18 17.57 5.86
CA PRO A 44 14.01 18.45 6.69
C PRO A 44 14.99 17.71 7.61
N VAL A 45 14.78 16.42 7.87
CA VAL A 45 15.63 15.58 8.72
C VAL A 45 16.48 14.62 7.88
N LEU A 46 15.88 14.12 6.79
CA LEU A 46 16.43 13.09 5.91
C LEU A 46 16.53 13.64 4.48
N PRO A 47 17.66 14.28 4.09
CA PRO A 47 17.79 14.90 2.76
C PRO A 47 17.55 13.92 1.60
N TYR A 48 17.95 12.65 1.75
CA TYR A 48 17.69 11.62 0.73
C TYR A 48 16.21 11.42 0.39
N MET A 49 15.26 11.87 1.24
CA MET A 49 13.81 11.81 0.97
C MET A 49 13.31 12.82 -0.07
N VAL A 50 14.14 13.77 -0.51
CA VAL A 50 13.77 14.75 -1.55
C VAL A 50 13.37 14.05 -2.86
N LEU A 51 14.17 13.08 -3.31
CA LEU A 51 13.89 12.38 -4.57
C LEU A 51 12.61 11.52 -4.49
N PRO A 52 12.41 10.67 -3.47
CA PRO A 52 11.13 10.00 -3.24
C PRO A 52 9.93 10.96 -3.22
N THR A 53 10.06 12.12 -2.59
CA THR A 53 9.02 13.17 -2.58
C THR A 53 8.71 13.66 -3.99
N GLY A 54 9.73 13.96 -4.80
CA GLY A 54 9.57 14.38 -6.18
C GLY A 54 8.89 13.33 -7.06
N ILE A 55 9.26 12.05 -6.93
CA ILE A 55 8.66 10.93 -7.66
C ILE A 55 7.19 10.73 -7.26
N ALA A 56 6.89 10.81 -5.97
CA ALA A 56 5.52 10.79 -5.47
C ALA A 56 4.70 11.96 -6.05
N GLY A 57 5.29 13.15 -6.11
CA GLY A 57 4.69 14.34 -6.73
C GLY A 57 4.36 14.15 -8.21
N ALA A 58 5.30 13.59 -8.99
CA ALA A 58 5.07 13.24 -10.39
C ALA A 58 3.90 12.25 -10.55
N THR A 59 3.77 11.29 -9.62
CA THR A 59 2.64 10.34 -9.59
C THR A 59 1.32 11.05 -9.35
N VAL A 60 1.26 12.03 -8.43
CA VAL A 60 0.07 12.84 -8.18
C VAL A 60 -0.33 13.64 -9.42
N VAL A 61 0.64 14.28 -10.09
CA VAL A 61 0.39 15.06 -11.32
C VAL A 61 -0.17 14.15 -12.43
N ASN A 62 0.40 12.96 -12.62
CA ASN A 62 -0.08 12.00 -13.60
C ASN A 62 -1.49 11.47 -13.26
N ALA A 63 -1.76 11.22 -11.98
CA ALA A 63 -3.10 10.86 -11.52
C ALA A 63 -4.11 12.00 -11.72
N ALA A 64 -3.70 13.26 -11.54
CA ALA A 64 -4.53 14.44 -11.78
C ALA A 64 -4.88 14.61 -13.26
N LYS A 65 -3.93 14.36 -14.18
CA LYS A 65 -4.22 14.35 -15.63
C LYS A 65 -5.30 13.34 -16.00
N THR A 66 -5.38 12.23 -15.26
CA THR A 66 -6.40 11.19 -15.45
C THR A 66 -7.78 11.62 -14.94
N LYS A 67 -7.86 12.63 -14.05
CA LYS A 67 -9.13 13.19 -13.58
C LYS A 67 -9.96 13.77 -14.73
N ALA A 68 -9.33 14.44 -15.69
CA ALA A 68 -10.02 14.99 -16.85
C ALA A 68 -10.71 13.89 -17.69
N LEU A 69 -10.05 12.72 -17.83
CA LEU A 69 -10.64 11.55 -18.49
C LEU A 69 -11.81 10.99 -17.68
N LEU A 70 -11.70 10.93 -16.35
CA LEU A 70 -12.81 10.48 -15.49
C LEU A 70 -14.02 11.40 -15.58
N GLU A 71 -13.81 12.72 -15.61
CA GLU A 71 -14.87 13.73 -15.80
C GLU A 71 -15.52 13.60 -17.18
N GLU A 72 -14.74 13.31 -18.23
CA GLU A 72 -15.28 13.05 -19.57
C GLU A 72 -16.12 11.77 -19.61
N LEU A 73 -15.66 10.70 -18.97
CA LEU A 73 -16.42 9.45 -18.86
C LEU A 73 -17.70 9.66 -18.03
N GLU A 74 -17.66 10.44 -16.95
CA GLU A 74 -18.86 10.80 -16.20
C GLU A 74 -19.90 11.53 -17.08
N LYS A 75 -19.45 12.48 -17.91
CA LYS A 75 -20.32 13.17 -18.89
C LYS A 75 -20.92 12.23 -19.93
N ARG A 76 -20.28 11.10 -20.23
CA ARG A 76 -20.82 10.05 -21.11
C ARG A 76 -21.79 9.09 -20.41
N GLY A 77 -22.18 9.38 -19.16
CA GLY A 77 -23.21 8.64 -18.42
C GLY A 77 -22.66 7.58 -17.46
N TYR A 78 -21.35 7.49 -17.28
CA TYR A 78 -20.76 6.53 -16.34
C TYR A 78 -20.94 7.02 -14.91
N ARG A 79 -21.50 6.18 -14.05
CA ARG A 79 -21.78 6.55 -12.65
C ARG A 79 -20.58 6.27 -11.76
N ILE A 80 -20.07 7.30 -11.08
CA ILE A 80 -19.06 7.16 -10.03
C ILE A 80 -19.69 6.50 -8.79
N ARG A 81 -19.17 5.35 -8.36
CA ARG A 81 -19.60 4.71 -7.11
C ARG A 81 -18.69 5.16 -5.96
N LYS A 82 -19.26 5.79 -4.94
CA LYS A 82 -18.51 6.24 -3.74
C LYS A 82 -17.68 5.14 -3.08
N ARG A 83 -18.20 3.90 -3.07
CA ARG A 83 -17.49 2.73 -2.53
C ARG A 83 -16.15 2.45 -3.23
N ASP A 84 -16.07 2.72 -4.54
CA ASP A 84 -14.87 2.50 -5.32
C ASP A 84 -13.80 3.56 -5.00
N LEU A 85 -14.22 4.81 -4.78
CA LEU A 85 -13.32 5.86 -4.25
C LEU A 85 -12.77 5.49 -2.87
N VAL A 86 -13.65 5.09 -1.95
CA VAL A 86 -13.25 4.71 -0.58
C VAL A 86 -12.30 3.51 -0.61
N SER A 87 -12.64 2.47 -1.37
CA SER A 87 -11.79 1.29 -1.53
C SER A 87 -10.41 1.65 -2.10
N GLY A 88 -10.36 2.49 -3.15
CA GLY A 88 -9.09 2.97 -3.69
C GLY A 88 -8.25 3.73 -2.68
N THR A 89 -8.89 4.61 -1.89
CA THR A 89 -8.21 5.38 -0.84
C THR A 89 -7.68 4.48 0.28
N VAL A 90 -8.50 3.56 0.80
CA VAL A 90 -8.10 2.66 1.90
C VAL A 90 -6.93 1.78 1.47
N VAL A 91 -7.02 1.16 0.28
CA VAL A 91 -5.95 0.29 -0.23
C VAL A 91 -4.67 1.10 -0.51
N GLY A 92 -4.78 2.25 -1.17
CA GLY A 92 -3.62 3.10 -1.43
C GLY A 92 -2.97 3.67 -0.17
N GLY A 93 -3.78 3.93 0.86
CA GLY A 93 -3.32 4.34 2.18
C GLY A 93 -2.59 3.23 2.92
N ALA A 94 -3.23 2.06 3.04
CA ALA A 94 -2.64 0.89 3.69
C ALA A 94 -1.31 0.50 3.03
N GLU A 95 -1.24 0.50 1.70
CA GLU A 95 0.00 0.21 0.98
C GLU A 95 1.09 1.23 1.25
N LYS A 96 0.79 2.53 1.16
CA LYS A 96 1.83 3.54 1.36
C LYS A 96 2.32 3.54 2.81
N LEU A 97 1.42 3.44 3.78
CA LEU A 97 1.80 3.40 5.19
C LEU A 97 2.66 2.16 5.49
N SER A 98 2.22 0.98 5.07
CA SER A 98 3.00 -0.26 5.29
C SER A 98 4.37 -0.18 4.63
N LEU A 99 4.45 0.35 3.41
CA LEU A 99 5.73 0.54 2.72
C LEU A 99 6.59 1.58 3.39
N THR A 100 6.03 2.71 3.83
CA THR A 100 6.78 3.71 4.58
C THR A 100 7.36 3.09 5.86
N PHE A 101 6.59 2.32 6.61
CA PHE A 101 7.09 1.65 7.82
C PHE A 101 8.20 0.62 7.51
N LEU A 102 8.09 -0.11 6.39
CA LEU A 102 9.11 -1.06 5.95
C LEU A 102 10.36 -0.38 5.37
N LEU A 103 10.22 0.81 4.77
CA LEU A 103 11.30 1.53 4.09
C LEU A 103 11.95 2.61 4.95
N LEU A 104 11.46 2.85 6.17
CA LEU A 104 12.14 3.66 7.16
C LEU A 104 12.94 2.73 8.08
N GLY A 105 14.21 3.03 8.28
CA GLY A 105 15.01 2.38 9.30
C GLY A 105 14.48 2.75 10.69
N HIS A 106 14.82 1.95 11.68
CA HIS A 106 14.52 2.28 13.08
C HIS A 106 15.11 3.66 13.44
N ASP A 107 16.35 3.88 13.02
CA ASP A 107 17.10 5.10 13.32
C ASP A 107 16.56 6.34 12.59
N ASP A 108 16.02 6.17 11.39
CA ASP A 108 15.31 7.26 10.70
C ASP A 108 14.14 7.76 11.54
N LEU A 109 13.38 6.84 12.16
CA LEU A 109 12.21 7.18 12.97
C LEU A 109 12.60 7.76 14.34
N LEU A 110 13.68 7.29 14.94
CA LEU A 110 14.26 7.93 16.14
C LEU A 110 14.66 9.37 15.83
N LEU A 111 15.39 9.60 14.74
CA LEU A 111 15.88 10.93 14.36
C LEU A 111 14.74 11.91 14.07
N VAL A 112 13.69 11.43 13.39
CA VAL A 112 12.45 12.17 13.15
C VAL A 112 11.73 12.43 14.46
N GLY A 113 11.73 11.46 15.37
CA GLY A 113 11.08 11.57 16.66
C GLY A 113 11.68 12.63 17.54
N ASP A 114 13.01 12.68 17.63
CA ASP A 114 13.74 13.72 18.34
C ASP A 114 13.51 15.10 17.72
N THR A 115 13.49 15.18 16.38
CA THR A 115 13.32 16.47 15.68
C THR A 115 11.92 17.06 15.83
N TYR A 116 10.87 16.23 15.72
CA TYR A 116 9.48 16.70 15.73
C TYR A 116 8.78 16.53 17.08
N GLY A 117 9.47 15.99 18.09
CA GLY A 117 8.88 15.68 19.38
C GLY A 117 7.73 14.67 19.27
N THR A 118 7.84 13.71 18.34
CA THR A 118 6.77 12.70 18.21
C THR A 118 6.72 11.86 19.48
N PRO A 119 5.51 11.52 19.97
CA PRO A 119 5.40 10.68 21.16
C PRO A 119 6.15 9.36 20.93
N GLY A 120 6.98 8.97 21.91
CA GLY A 120 7.85 7.78 21.83
C GLY A 120 7.11 6.49 21.42
N GLY A 121 5.79 6.43 21.63
CA GLY A 121 4.95 5.33 21.18
C GLY A 121 4.98 5.03 19.67
N LEU A 122 5.31 5.99 18.79
CA LEU A 122 5.47 5.68 17.35
C LEU A 122 6.73 4.87 17.09
N THR A 123 7.84 5.26 17.72
CA THR A 123 9.13 4.58 17.56
C THR A 123 9.15 3.24 18.27
N GLU A 124 8.54 3.16 19.46
CA GLU A 124 8.30 1.89 20.16
C GLU A 124 7.46 0.94 19.31
N ALA A 125 6.34 1.40 18.76
CA ALA A 125 5.50 0.58 17.88
C ALA A 125 6.25 0.13 16.61
N HIS A 126 7.13 0.98 16.05
CA HIS A 126 7.96 0.57 14.92
C HIS A 126 8.99 -0.49 15.31
N ALA A 127 9.67 -0.31 16.44
CA ALA A 127 10.59 -1.31 16.97
C ALA A 127 9.88 -2.64 17.17
N GLU A 128 8.70 -2.67 17.80
CA GLU A 128 7.90 -3.88 17.98
C GLU A 128 7.55 -4.55 16.65
N ILE A 129 7.19 -3.76 15.62
CA ILE A 129 6.87 -4.28 14.29
C ILE A 129 8.11 -4.88 13.60
N LEU A 130 9.30 -4.28 13.76
CA LEU A 130 10.52 -4.81 13.17
C LEU A 130 10.86 -6.20 13.72
N HIS A 131 10.56 -6.50 14.98
CA HIS A 131 10.79 -7.82 15.58
C HIS A 131 9.83 -8.91 15.08
N VAL A 132 8.85 -8.59 14.22
CA VAL A 132 7.99 -9.61 13.62
C VAL A 132 8.81 -10.42 12.60
N PRO A 133 8.81 -11.76 12.67
CA PRO A 133 9.59 -12.59 11.75
C PRO A 133 9.31 -12.27 10.27
N GLY A 134 10.37 -12.04 9.49
CA GLY A 134 10.28 -11.66 8.09
C GLY A 134 10.19 -10.15 7.84
N ILE A 135 9.78 -9.35 8.84
CA ILE A 135 9.73 -7.88 8.72
C ILE A 135 11.12 -7.29 8.92
N GLU A 136 11.88 -7.77 9.91
CA GLU A 136 13.26 -7.36 10.17
C GLU A 136 14.13 -7.55 8.92
N GLU A 137 14.11 -8.74 8.34
CA GLU A 137 14.92 -9.08 7.17
C GLU A 137 14.48 -8.30 5.93
N ALA A 138 13.18 -8.05 5.78
CA ALA A 138 12.66 -7.23 4.70
C ALA A 138 13.06 -5.76 4.84
N ASN A 139 13.03 -5.21 6.05
CA ASN A 139 13.48 -3.85 6.34
C ASN A 139 14.98 -3.73 6.09
N ALA A 140 15.80 -4.63 6.65
CA ALA A 140 17.24 -4.66 6.43
C ALA A 140 17.59 -4.79 4.94
N ALA A 141 16.92 -5.67 4.20
CA ALA A 141 17.12 -5.81 2.75
C ALA A 141 16.71 -4.55 1.97
N ALA A 142 15.73 -3.80 2.46
CA ALA A 142 15.30 -2.55 1.86
C ALA A 142 16.25 -1.37 2.18
N GLN A 143 16.84 -1.35 3.37
CA GLN A 143 17.81 -0.32 3.78
C GLN A 143 19.21 -0.53 3.23
N ALA A 144 19.64 -1.79 3.09
CA ALA A 144 21.01 -2.12 2.71
C ALA A 144 21.53 -1.37 1.46
N PRO A 145 20.75 -1.15 0.37
CA PRO A 145 21.21 -0.35 -0.76
C PRO A 145 21.43 1.14 -0.44
N ILE A 146 20.64 1.70 0.47
CA ILE A 146 20.73 3.11 0.89
C ILE A 146 21.97 3.27 1.77
N GLU A 147 22.12 2.43 2.78
CA GLU A 147 23.27 2.41 3.69
C GLU A 147 24.59 2.18 2.96
N ALA A 148 24.63 1.22 2.01
CA ALA A 148 25.81 0.97 1.20
C ALA A 148 26.24 2.21 0.40
N VAL A 149 25.29 2.93 -0.19
CA VAL A 149 25.57 4.16 -0.92
C VAL A 149 26.04 5.26 0.03
N GLN A 150 25.44 5.40 1.21
CA GLN A 150 25.86 6.39 2.20
C GLN A 150 27.28 6.12 2.68
N HIS A 151 27.58 4.88 3.07
CA HIS A 151 28.90 4.42 3.47
C HIS A 151 29.96 4.69 2.38
N ASP A 152 29.70 4.28 1.13
CA ASP A 152 30.64 4.45 0.02
C ASP A 152 30.92 5.93 -0.33
N GLN A 153 30.01 6.83 0.03
CA GLN A 153 30.15 8.27 -0.19
C GLN A 153 30.63 9.03 1.04
N GLY A 154 30.88 8.34 2.17
CA GLY A 154 31.21 8.98 3.44
C GLY A 154 30.10 9.89 3.96
N ILE A 155 28.85 9.57 3.63
CA ILE A 155 27.66 10.23 4.15
C ILE A 155 27.26 9.48 5.41
N LEU A 156 27.05 10.21 6.51
CA LEU A 156 26.57 9.61 7.75
C LEU A 156 25.20 8.97 7.53
N THR A 157 25.10 7.69 7.87
CA THR A 157 23.86 6.92 8.00
C THR A 157 22.99 7.48 9.13
N SER A 158 21.73 7.08 9.21
CA SER A 158 20.84 7.55 10.28
C SER A 158 21.28 7.09 11.67
N GLU A 159 21.82 5.87 11.78
CA GLU A 159 22.46 5.35 13.01
C GLU A 159 23.61 6.25 13.45
N GLU A 160 24.57 6.52 12.56
CA GLU A 160 25.71 7.37 12.87
C GLU A 160 25.28 8.80 13.25
N ARG A 161 24.25 9.35 12.59
CA ARG A 161 23.71 10.68 12.92
C ARG A 161 23.15 10.72 14.34
N LEU A 162 22.47 9.67 14.79
CA LEU A 162 21.97 9.57 16.16
C LEU A 162 23.11 9.52 17.17
N ASP A 163 24.18 8.78 16.87
CA ASP A 163 25.37 8.72 17.74
C ASP A 163 26.06 10.08 17.89
N PHE A 164 26.05 10.90 16.82
CA PHE A 164 26.64 12.24 16.83
C PHE A 164 25.73 13.33 17.42
N ALA A 165 24.41 13.15 17.46
CA ALA A 165 23.47 14.18 17.91
C ALA A 165 23.74 14.66 19.36
N PRO A 166 23.97 13.77 20.37
CA PRO A 166 24.30 14.18 21.74
C PRO A 166 25.62 14.96 21.88
N LEU A 167 26.51 14.86 20.89
CA LEU A 167 27.84 15.47 20.90
C LEU A 167 27.86 16.87 20.27
N GLY A 168 26.69 17.41 19.88
CA GLY A 168 26.60 18.65 19.11
C GLY A 168 26.99 18.48 17.64
N GLY A 169 26.98 17.23 17.13
CA GLY A 169 27.31 16.90 15.76
C GLY A 169 26.24 17.27 14.73
N GLU A 170 25.12 17.86 15.14
CA GLU A 170 24.02 18.30 14.28
C GLU A 170 24.48 19.26 13.18
N GLU A 171 25.54 20.04 13.41
CA GLU A 171 26.14 20.93 12.43
C GLU A 171 26.83 20.22 11.25
N TYR A 172 27.10 18.91 11.38
CA TYR A 172 27.87 18.14 10.38
C TYR A 172 27.05 17.10 9.63
N ALA A 173 25.75 16.99 9.93
CA ALA A 173 24.85 15.98 9.39
C ALA A 173 23.64 16.57 8.66
N GLY A 174 22.92 15.71 7.91
CA GLY A 174 21.69 16.11 7.23
C GLY A 174 21.88 17.31 6.29
N TRP A 175 21.04 18.33 6.44
CA TRP A 175 21.13 19.57 5.64
C TRP A 175 22.27 20.50 6.04
N HIS A 176 22.87 20.30 7.21
CA HIS A 176 23.98 21.10 7.71
C HIS A 176 25.34 20.59 7.20
N ALA A 177 25.37 19.36 6.66
CA ALA A 177 26.54 18.81 6.00
C ALA A 177 27.02 19.68 4.82
N GLY A 178 28.28 19.51 4.42
CA GLY A 178 28.82 20.21 3.25
C GLY A 178 27.98 19.96 1.99
N ALA A 179 27.84 20.98 1.13
CA ALA A 179 26.93 20.93 -0.03
C ALA A 179 27.16 19.72 -0.95
N GLY A 180 28.41 19.23 -1.06
CA GLY A 180 28.73 18.00 -1.79
C GLY A 180 28.09 16.76 -1.17
N ASN A 181 28.13 16.63 0.15
CA ASN A 181 27.53 15.51 0.88
C ASN A 181 26.00 15.58 0.82
N VAL A 182 25.41 16.77 0.97
CA VAL A 182 23.96 16.98 0.80
C VAL A 182 23.51 16.58 -0.60
N ALA A 183 24.23 17.02 -1.64
CA ALA A 183 23.91 16.65 -3.01
C ALA A 183 24.05 15.14 -3.25
N ALA A 184 25.07 14.50 -2.69
CA ALA A 184 25.27 13.06 -2.78
C ALA A 184 24.17 12.28 -2.03
N ASP A 185 23.75 12.73 -0.85
CA ASP A 185 22.66 12.11 -0.07
C ASP A 185 21.32 12.23 -0.83
N VAL A 186 21.01 13.43 -1.36
CA VAL A 186 19.81 13.64 -2.16
C VAL A 186 19.79 12.78 -3.42
N ILE A 187 20.89 12.74 -4.18
CA ILE A 187 20.91 12.11 -5.51
C ILE A 187 21.12 10.60 -5.41
N LEU A 188 22.15 10.17 -4.67
CA LEU A 188 22.59 8.78 -4.66
C LEU A 188 21.75 7.98 -3.66
N ALA A 189 21.73 8.39 -2.39
CA ALA A 189 20.92 7.69 -1.38
C ALA A 189 19.42 7.85 -1.67
N GLY A 190 18.99 9.04 -2.10
CA GLY A 190 17.61 9.25 -2.54
C GLY A 190 17.24 8.47 -3.81
N GLY A 191 18.21 8.26 -4.70
CA GLY A 191 18.06 7.41 -5.88
C GLY A 191 17.91 5.94 -5.50
N ALA A 192 18.71 5.45 -4.56
CA ALA A 192 18.61 4.10 -4.00
C ALA A 192 17.25 3.89 -3.32
N ALA A 193 16.83 4.81 -2.45
CA ALA A 193 15.52 4.76 -1.79
C ALA A 193 14.37 4.72 -2.80
N ALA A 194 14.44 5.55 -3.84
CA ALA A 194 13.46 5.55 -4.92
C ALA A 194 13.43 4.23 -5.71
N ALA A 195 14.60 3.63 -5.96
CA ALA A 195 14.71 2.36 -6.66
C ALA A 195 14.13 1.21 -5.81
N VAL A 196 14.42 1.18 -4.51
CA VAL A 196 13.83 0.21 -3.58
C VAL A 196 12.31 0.36 -3.55
N GLU A 197 11.79 1.58 -3.39
CA GLU A 197 10.35 1.82 -3.46
C GLU A 197 9.78 1.34 -4.80
N TYR A 198 10.46 1.59 -5.93
CA TYR A 198 10.03 1.11 -7.25
C TYR A 198 9.98 -0.42 -7.37
N VAL A 199 10.99 -1.13 -6.84
CA VAL A 199 11.05 -2.61 -6.88
C VAL A 199 9.91 -3.19 -6.06
N VAL A 200 9.73 -2.72 -4.81
CA VAL A 200 8.65 -3.22 -3.94
C VAL A 200 7.26 -2.91 -4.55
N ASN A 201 7.13 -1.76 -5.22
CA ASN A 201 5.92 -1.40 -5.95
C ASN A 201 5.64 -2.26 -7.16
N THR A 202 6.69 -2.69 -7.84
CA THR A 202 6.55 -3.55 -9.01
C THR A 202 6.10 -4.94 -8.57
N GLY A 203 6.67 -5.47 -7.48
CA GLY A 203 6.25 -6.74 -6.89
C GLY A 203 4.76 -6.76 -6.49
N THR A 204 4.28 -5.71 -5.81
CA THR A 204 2.87 -5.60 -5.42
C THR A 204 1.92 -5.46 -6.62
N GLN A 205 2.35 -4.82 -7.70
CA GLN A 205 1.55 -4.69 -8.92
C GLN A 205 1.47 -5.96 -9.75
N LEU A 206 2.52 -6.78 -9.77
CA LEU A 206 2.52 -8.06 -10.50
C LEU A 206 1.49 -9.03 -9.93
N GLY A 207 1.40 -9.14 -8.60
CA GLY A 207 0.39 -9.98 -7.95
C GLY A 207 -1.05 -9.58 -8.31
N GLU A 208 -1.31 -8.28 -8.46
CA GLU A 208 -2.62 -7.80 -8.92
C GLU A 208 -2.89 -8.06 -10.40
N GLN A 209 -1.87 -7.98 -11.25
CA GLN A 209 -2.02 -8.30 -12.67
C GLN A 209 -2.34 -9.78 -12.85
N GLU A 210 -1.63 -10.65 -12.13
CA GLU A 210 -1.89 -12.08 -12.17
C GLU A 210 -3.29 -12.43 -11.66
N TYR A 211 -3.74 -11.77 -10.58
CA TYR A 211 -5.12 -11.91 -10.10
C TYR A 211 -6.15 -11.47 -11.16
N LYS A 212 -5.89 -10.33 -11.83
CA LYS A 212 -6.76 -9.85 -12.91
C LYS A 212 -6.74 -10.79 -14.11
N GLU A 213 -5.60 -11.29 -14.55
CA GLU A 213 -5.49 -12.23 -15.67
C GLU A 213 -6.10 -13.59 -15.38
N ARG A 214 -6.18 -14.01 -14.10
CA ARG A 214 -6.92 -15.21 -13.68
C ARG A 214 -8.43 -14.99 -13.58
N GLN A 215 -8.90 -13.78 -13.27
CA GLN A 215 -10.33 -13.46 -13.21
C GLN A 215 -10.93 -13.00 -14.54
N TRP A 216 -10.10 -12.42 -15.41
CA TRP A 216 -10.50 -11.91 -16.72
C TRP A 216 -10.66 -12.93 -17.86
N PRO A 217 -10.25 -14.23 -17.79
CA PRO A 217 -10.49 -15.15 -18.89
C PRO A 217 -11.95 -15.64 -18.96
N VAL A 218 -12.85 -15.20 -18.07
CA VAL A 218 -14.22 -15.73 -17.99
C VAL A 218 -15.25 -14.94 -18.82
N GLN A 219 -14.91 -13.79 -19.43
CA GLN A 219 -15.93 -12.96 -20.13
C GLN A 219 -15.62 -12.58 -21.59
N ALA A 220 -14.56 -13.13 -22.20
CA ALA A 220 -14.34 -12.98 -23.64
C ALA A 220 -15.13 -14.01 -24.49
N GLN A 221 -15.85 -14.94 -23.86
CA GLN A 221 -16.93 -15.64 -24.54
C GLN A 221 -18.12 -14.70 -24.49
N GLY A 222 -18.48 -14.11 -25.64
CA GLY A 222 -19.70 -13.33 -25.79
C GLY A 222 -20.91 -14.09 -25.22
N PRO A 223 -22.04 -13.40 -24.96
CA PRO A 223 -23.24 -14.08 -24.49
C PRO A 223 -23.45 -15.32 -25.35
N PRO A 224 -23.71 -16.51 -24.76
CA PRO A 224 -23.98 -17.69 -25.55
C PRO A 224 -25.06 -17.28 -26.53
N VAL A 225 -24.72 -17.30 -27.82
CA VAL A 225 -25.72 -17.21 -28.85
C VAL A 225 -26.59 -18.42 -28.56
N TYR A 226 -27.76 -18.19 -27.96
CA TYR A 226 -28.81 -19.18 -27.91
C TYR A 226 -29.20 -19.40 -29.37
N GLN A 227 -28.44 -20.25 -30.04
CA GLN A 227 -28.81 -20.84 -31.29
C GLN A 227 -30.08 -21.60 -30.94
N ASN A 228 -31.20 -21.01 -31.33
CA ASN A 228 -32.53 -21.54 -31.15
C ASN A 228 -32.63 -22.79 -32.04
N GLN A 229 -32.01 -23.87 -31.60
CA GLN A 229 -32.12 -25.18 -32.23
C GLN A 229 -33.49 -25.72 -31.85
N GLY A 230 -34.44 -25.47 -32.75
CA GLY A 230 -35.69 -26.21 -32.85
C GLY A 230 -36.62 -26.06 -31.65
N ALA A 231 -37.38 -24.98 -31.61
CA ALA A 231 -38.71 -25.06 -30.99
C ALA A 231 -39.56 -26.06 -31.82
N PRO A 232 -40.08 -27.15 -31.23
CA PRO A 232 -41.04 -28.00 -31.92
C PRO A 232 -42.31 -27.18 -32.18
N GLN A 233 -42.72 -27.17 -33.45
CA GLN A 233 -43.96 -26.59 -33.93
C GLN A 233 -45.15 -27.34 -33.30
N TRP A 234 -45.68 -26.83 -32.19
CA TRP A 234 -46.92 -27.34 -31.61
C TRP A 234 -48.11 -26.90 -32.47
N GLN A 235 -48.55 -27.78 -33.37
CA GLN A 235 -49.88 -27.72 -33.95
C GLN A 235 -50.86 -28.38 -32.95
N GLY A 236 -51.60 -27.55 -32.23
CA GLY A 236 -52.67 -28.00 -31.35
C GLY A 236 -53.70 -26.91 -31.18
N GLN A 237 -54.77 -26.97 -31.99
CA GLN A 237 -56.00 -26.24 -31.70
C GLN A 237 -56.51 -26.69 -30.31
N GLN A 238 -56.61 -25.76 -29.37
CA GLN A 238 -57.47 -25.95 -28.21
C GLN A 238 -58.42 -24.75 -28.10
N GLN A 239 -59.70 -25.07 -28.26
CA GLN A 239 -60.84 -24.24 -27.93
C GLN A 239 -60.80 -23.92 -26.44
N TRP A 240 -60.97 -22.64 -26.11
CA TRP A 240 -61.23 -22.19 -24.74
C TRP A 240 -62.72 -22.33 -24.42
N PRO A 241 -63.13 -23.03 -23.35
CA PRO A 241 -64.41 -22.75 -22.72
C PRO A 241 -64.27 -21.63 -21.69
N ALA A 242 -65.37 -20.89 -21.56
CA ALA A 242 -65.52 -19.67 -20.79
C ALA A 242 -65.51 -19.88 -19.27
N GLN A 243 -65.16 -18.77 -18.59
CA GLN A 243 -65.58 -18.33 -17.25
C GLN A 243 -65.96 -19.40 -16.20
N GLY A 244 -65.11 -19.53 -15.19
CA GLY A 244 -65.43 -20.23 -13.93
C GLY A 244 -64.54 -19.77 -12.78
N GLN A 245 -65.15 -19.03 -11.85
CA GLN A 245 -64.85 -18.83 -10.42
C GLN A 245 -63.47 -19.22 -9.88
N TRP A 246 -62.71 -18.22 -9.42
CA TRP A 246 -61.59 -18.41 -8.50
C TRP A 246 -62.11 -18.63 -7.07
N GLN A 247 -62.08 -19.88 -6.59
CA GLN A 247 -62.05 -20.18 -5.16
C GLN A 247 -60.64 -20.64 -4.80
N GLY A 248 -60.10 -20.04 -3.73
CA GLY A 248 -58.71 -20.23 -3.32
C GLY A 248 -58.40 -21.65 -2.86
N GLN A 249 -57.22 -22.12 -3.26
CA GLN A 249 -56.44 -23.07 -2.46
C GLN A 249 -55.00 -22.58 -2.39
N GLN A 250 -54.53 -22.37 -1.17
CA GLN A 250 -53.12 -22.25 -0.86
C GLN A 250 -52.47 -23.63 -1.09
N GLN A 251 -51.62 -23.75 -2.11
CA GLN A 251 -50.62 -24.82 -2.16
C GLN A 251 -49.26 -24.21 -1.84
N GLN A 252 -48.69 -24.67 -0.74
CA GLN A 252 -47.31 -24.45 -0.34
C GLN A 252 -46.39 -24.99 -1.45
N GLN A 253 -45.68 -24.10 -2.14
CA GLN A 253 -44.54 -24.50 -2.94
C GLN A 253 -43.34 -24.71 -2.01
N GLN A 254 -42.97 -25.98 -1.83
CA GLN A 254 -41.70 -26.37 -1.26
C GLN A 254 -40.60 -26.05 -2.27
N TRP A 255 -39.63 -25.23 -1.86
CA TRP A 255 -38.41 -25.00 -2.62
C TRP A 255 -37.52 -26.25 -2.56
N PRO A 256 -36.93 -26.71 -3.69
CA PRO A 256 -35.92 -27.75 -3.61
C PRO A 256 -34.67 -27.21 -2.89
N VAL A 257 -34.14 -28.11 -2.06
CA VAL A 257 -33.05 -27.96 -1.11
C VAL A 257 -31.75 -27.45 -1.77
N GLN A 258 -31.05 -26.63 -1.00
CA GLN A 258 -29.76 -26.01 -1.30
C GLN A 258 -28.73 -27.03 -1.80
N GLN A 259 -28.03 -26.66 -2.87
CA GLN A 259 -26.74 -27.26 -3.18
C GLN A 259 -25.75 -26.93 -2.05
N HIS A 260 -25.36 -27.99 -1.35
CA HIS A 260 -24.07 -28.20 -0.70
C HIS A 260 -22.95 -27.27 -1.23
N TRP A 261 -22.60 -26.28 -0.41
CA TRP A 261 -21.31 -25.61 -0.45
C TRP A 261 -20.26 -26.52 0.18
N PRO A 262 -19.06 -26.70 -0.40
CA PRO A 262 -17.98 -27.37 0.32
C PRO A 262 -17.61 -26.53 1.55
N GLU A 263 -17.53 -27.21 2.71
CA GLU A 263 -17.09 -26.67 3.99
C GLU A 263 -15.87 -25.76 3.81
N GLN A 264 -16.01 -24.52 4.29
CA GLN A 264 -14.86 -23.70 4.60
C GLN A 264 -14.00 -24.47 5.60
N GLN A 265 -12.74 -24.71 5.23
CA GLN A 265 -11.74 -25.18 6.16
C GLN A 265 -11.73 -24.24 7.37
N GLN A 266 -11.98 -24.83 8.54
CA GLN A 266 -11.87 -24.17 9.82
C GLN A 266 -10.45 -23.61 9.96
N TRP A 267 -10.35 -22.30 10.09
CA TRP A 267 -9.14 -21.67 10.61
C TRP A 267 -8.88 -22.24 12.01
N PRO A 268 -7.67 -22.73 12.34
CA PRO A 268 -7.40 -23.15 13.70
C PRO A 268 -7.61 -21.96 14.64
N ALA A 269 -8.33 -22.24 15.73
CA ALA A 269 -8.63 -21.30 16.78
C ALA A 269 -7.36 -20.56 17.24
N GLN A 270 -7.53 -19.26 17.47
CA GLN A 270 -6.54 -18.37 18.04
C GLN A 270 -5.75 -19.08 19.15
N GLN A 271 -4.43 -19.13 18.98
CA GLN A 271 -3.54 -19.54 20.07
C GLN A 271 -3.79 -18.60 21.26
N GLN A 272 -4.19 -19.20 22.37
CA GLN A 272 -4.20 -18.53 23.67
C GLN A 272 -2.76 -18.13 23.97
N TRP A 273 -2.50 -16.83 24.04
CA TRP A 273 -1.26 -16.27 24.53
C TRP A 273 -1.07 -16.73 25.99
N PRO A 274 0.07 -17.35 26.37
CA PRO A 274 0.36 -17.55 27.77
C PRO A 274 0.53 -16.20 28.46
N ALA A 275 -0.09 -16.08 29.64
CA ALA A 275 0.03 -14.92 30.50
C ALA A 275 1.50 -14.57 30.76
N GLN A 276 1.76 -13.26 30.74
CA GLN A 276 3.03 -12.58 31.04
C GLN A 276 3.92 -13.36 32.01
N GLN A 277 5.10 -13.78 31.55
CA GLN A 277 6.19 -14.07 32.46
C GLN A 277 6.72 -12.73 33.00
N GLN A 278 6.56 -12.54 34.31
CA GLN A 278 7.22 -11.48 35.05
C GLN A 278 8.73 -11.67 34.95
N TRP A 279 9.42 -10.67 34.39
CA TRP A 279 10.87 -10.61 34.41
C TRP A 279 11.37 -10.22 35.82
N PRO A 280 12.44 -10.84 36.33
CA PRO A 280 13.05 -10.40 37.59
C PRO A 280 13.69 -9.02 37.39
N ALA A 281 13.44 -8.12 38.34
CA ALA A 281 14.09 -6.82 38.43
C ALA A 281 15.62 -7.00 38.39
N GLN A 282 16.25 -6.54 37.29
CA GLN A 282 17.70 -6.50 37.20
C GLN A 282 18.23 -5.33 38.02
N GLY A 283 19.33 -5.62 38.72
CA GLY A 283 19.84 -4.85 39.83
C GLY A 283 20.34 -3.46 39.45
N GLN A 284 20.22 -2.57 40.43
CA GLN A 284 20.91 -1.29 40.48
C GLN A 284 22.43 -1.53 40.42
N GLY A 285 23.00 -1.41 39.23
CA GLY A 285 24.45 -1.28 39.05
C GLY A 285 24.88 0.12 39.48
N GLN A 286 25.52 0.23 40.64
CA GLN A 286 26.21 1.43 41.08
C GLN A 286 27.36 1.75 40.12
N TRP A 287 27.22 2.81 39.34
CA TRP A 287 28.33 3.45 38.65
C TRP A 287 29.20 4.18 39.68
N GLN A 288 30.30 3.55 40.10
CA GLN A 288 31.39 4.25 40.77
C GLN A 288 32.23 4.98 39.71
N GLY A 289 32.07 6.30 39.65
CA GLY A 289 32.88 7.17 38.83
C GLY A 289 34.34 7.15 39.30
N GLN A 290 35.24 6.77 38.39
CA GLN A 290 36.67 6.94 38.57
C GLN A 290 37.10 8.17 37.75
N GLY A 291 37.17 9.32 38.42
CA GLY A 291 37.67 10.55 37.83
C GLY A 291 39.18 10.49 37.65
N SER A 292 39.65 10.58 36.40
CA SER A 292 41.05 10.90 36.12
C SER A 292 41.20 12.42 36.04
N GLN A 293 41.79 13.01 37.08
CA GLN A 293 42.37 14.35 36.99
C GLN A 293 43.65 14.27 36.15
N GLY A 294 43.59 14.76 34.92
CA GLY A 294 44.77 15.07 34.12
C GLY A 294 45.20 16.50 34.38
N SER A 295 46.28 16.68 35.14
CA SER A 295 46.98 17.95 35.30
C SER A 295 47.82 18.24 34.05
N TRP A 296 47.59 19.39 33.41
CA TRP A 296 48.52 19.95 32.43
C TRP A 296 49.59 20.76 33.15
N GLN A 297 50.85 20.39 32.94
CA GLN A 297 52.03 21.27 33.07
C GLN A 297 52.73 21.33 31.72
#